data_AF-A0A1X2HSN1-F1
#
_entry.id   AF-A0A1X2HSN1-F1
#
_cell.length_a   1.000
_cell.length_b   1.000
_cell.length_c   1.000
_cell.angle_alpha   90.00
_cell.angle_beta   90.00
_cell.angle_gamma   90.00
#
_symmetry.space_group_name_H-M   'P 1'
#
loop_
_entity.id
_entity.type
_entity.pdbx_description
1 polymer ?
#
loop_
_entity_poly.entity_id
_entity_poly.type
_entity_poly.pdbx_seq_one_letter_code
_entity_poly.pdbx_strand_id
1 'polypeptide(L)'
;MYILKNPTHIDCCDFVLAYINLLLKGTQQQQRQQRPKTPFQVVLVDIKKAAKDRMIRCVKKPLEEKDLKYVALTYRWGELHETLIDTKVGYTASITSFALDDFYGLCEMMTMESDLKHIKYVWVDAICVDQRPSKRKAIIYQMSNIYDKATYILAVPDLHLNYLKRISIKNYDIIDDGIKYCKDIYYLIHGNTDPFTVLEEKFLNDSNVPNDPPSLRQLLLKHTDHFGDSFMQYKMHAHPYCPVLTLNRISQTVNPLSSLPCWWKKKNGLISNLHQCNTAFCPITFFERDHPRSQLVDKLDFEEASWKPKIIERSTCIRQSMEFLTDLVEDWSSRVWVISEYNIAKKKNNLKYWFIQLTLGHSNSPFYSVMDDEFRFFKFDFEDASFADAMLKTTYYVNRKESRETKMFSTNPIYIRFHYTMIRHLKQQTFLEMILGSKASKNEDRFYSVLPLSEYANKLTEVSDWDIYNMVLIKLKLYDIMTVKDKLTLLFWSAHEDTIGNDILPTFATSTLSLAFQPGRLIRLLSNYAYNIPLCKRLGIHHASIQTLDVVSIPAFPHNLEVPSDNDCHDYKITLIGSFAENKWVIPCHHHFDQPRYYNGNRGLEGPPFFDIY
;
A
#
# COMPACT_ATOMS: atom_id res chain seq x y z
N MET A 1 -26.10 25.75 25.81
CA MET A 1 -25.08 26.07 26.82
C MET A 1 -25.32 25.18 28.03
N TYR A 2 -24.58 24.08 28.16
CA TYR A 2 -24.64 23.19 29.32
C TYR A 2 -23.24 23.13 29.94
N ILE A 3 -23.16 23.43 31.24
CA ILE A 3 -21.95 23.35 32.06
C ILE A 3 -22.06 22.06 32.88
N LEU A 4 -21.11 21.15 32.71
CA LEU A 4 -20.97 19.97 33.57
C LEU A 4 -19.83 20.20 34.58
N LYS A 5 -20.16 20.06 35.86
CA LYS A 5 -19.24 20.07 37.01
C LYS A 5 -18.46 18.75 37.09
N ASN A 6 -17.17 18.84 37.39
CA ASN A 6 -16.30 17.74 37.79
C ASN A 6 -16.76 17.09 39.11
N PRO A 7 -16.70 15.75 39.24
CA PRO A 7 -16.57 15.09 40.52
C PRO A 7 -15.10 14.72 40.81
N THR A 8 -14.77 14.82 42.09
CA THR A 8 -13.48 14.62 42.76
C THR A 8 -13.07 13.15 42.88
N HIS A 9 -11.75 12.94 42.83
CA HIS A 9 -10.93 11.85 43.41
C HIS A 9 -11.55 10.44 43.47
N ILE A 10 -11.11 9.59 42.54
CA ILE A 10 -11.22 8.12 42.62
C ILE A 10 -9.80 7.55 42.68
N ASP A 11 -9.58 6.64 43.63
CA ASP A 11 -8.31 6.00 43.91
C ASP A 11 -7.88 5.08 42.75
N CYS A 12 -6.69 5.35 42.18
CA CYS A 12 -6.23 4.77 40.91
C CYS A 12 -5.99 3.25 40.96
N CYS A 13 -5.85 2.66 42.15
CA CYS A 13 -5.53 1.23 42.29
C CYS A 13 -6.76 0.31 42.14
N ASP A 14 -7.95 0.76 42.53
CA ASP A 14 -9.17 -0.06 42.42
C ASP A 14 -9.76 -0.03 41.00
N PHE A 15 -9.49 1.04 40.24
CA PHE A 15 -9.96 1.18 38.86
C PHE A 15 -9.24 0.22 37.90
N VAL A 16 -7.94 -0.04 38.11
CA VAL A 16 -7.15 -0.95 37.26
C VAL A 16 -7.57 -2.40 37.47
N LEU A 17 -7.87 -2.81 38.71
CA LEU A 17 -8.39 -4.15 39.01
C LEU A 17 -9.85 -4.34 38.56
N ALA A 18 -10.68 -3.31 38.63
CA ALA A 18 -12.03 -3.33 38.05
C ALA A 18 -12.01 -3.38 36.51
N TYR A 19 -11.07 -2.68 35.87
CA TYR A 19 -10.91 -2.62 34.40
C TYR A 19 -10.33 -3.91 33.81
N ILE A 20 -9.38 -4.57 34.49
CA ILE A 20 -8.88 -5.91 34.10
C ILE A 20 -10.00 -6.95 34.26
N ASN A 21 -10.81 -6.87 35.32
CA ASN A 21 -11.98 -7.73 35.49
C ASN A 21 -13.10 -7.41 34.48
N LEU A 22 -13.20 -6.18 33.96
CA LEU A 22 -14.14 -5.82 32.90
C LEU A 22 -13.68 -6.35 31.53
N LEU A 23 -12.38 -6.29 31.24
CA LEU A 23 -11.77 -6.82 30.02
C LEU A 23 -11.87 -8.35 29.93
N LEU A 24 -11.79 -9.05 31.07
CA LEU A 24 -12.03 -10.51 31.12
C LEU A 24 -13.52 -10.89 31.09
N LYS A 25 -14.44 -9.96 31.42
CA LYS A 25 -15.89 -10.19 31.38
C LYS A 25 -16.56 -9.80 30.06
N GLY A 26 -15.94 -8.91 29.26
CA GLY A 26 -16.47 -8.44 27.97
C GLY A 26 -16.58 -9.53 26.89
N THR A 27 -15.86 -10.64 27.03
CA THR A 27 -15.99 -11.82 26.15
C THR A 27 -16.99 -12.86 26.68
N GLN A 28 -17.58 -12.68 27.87
CA GLN A 28 -18.48 -13.66 28.50
C GLN A 28 -19.96 -13.23 28.60
N GLN A 29 -20.31 -11.98 28.33
CA GLN A 29 -21.68 -11.48 28.55
C GLN A 29 -22.73 -11.78 27.46
N GLN A 30 -22.44 -12.69 26.50
CA GLN A 30 -23.46 -13.35 25.66
C GLN A 30 -23.76 -14.82 26.06
N GLN A 31 -23.62 -15.16 27.35
CA GLN A 31 -24.11 -16.43 27.90
C GLN A 31 -25.45 -16.28 28.65
N ARG A 32 -26.48 -15.72 28.02
CA ARG A 32 -27.87 -15.94 28.48
C ARG A 32 -28.42 -17.22 27.84
N GLN A 33 -28.72 -18.19 28.71
CA GLN A 33 -29.34 -19.51 28.52
C GLN A 33 -28.52 -20.56 27.74
N GLN A 34 -27.74 -21.34 28.49
CA GLN A 34 -27.02 -22.53 28.06
C GLN A 34 -28.00 -23.68 27.75
N ARG A 35 -28.62 -23.66 26.57
CA ARG A 35 -28.88 -24.93 25.87
C ARG A 35 -27.51 -25.47 25.43
N PRO A 36 -27.26 -26.79 25.44
CA PRO A 36 -26.02 -27.35 24.90
C PRO A 36 -25.86 -26.84 23.47
N LYS A 37 -24.94 -25.89 23.29
CA LYS A 37 -24.69 -25.25 21.99
C LYS A 37 -24.06 -26.33 21.13
N THR A 38 -24.80 -26.79 20.14
CA THR A 38 -24.23 -27.57 19.04
C THR A 38 -23.02 -26.78 18.51
N PRO A 39 -21.83 -27.40 18.42
CA PRO A 39 -20.62 -26.73 17.91
C PRO A 39 -20.91 -26.04 16.58
N PHE A 40 -20.29 -24.87 16.36
CA PHE A 40 -20.53 -24.14 15.12
C PHE A 40 -19.96 -24.94 13.94
N GLN A 41 -20.81 -25.21 12.94
CA GLN A 41 -20.40 -25.94 11.75
C GLN A 41 -19.97 -24.95 10.65
N VAL A 42 -18.69 -24.98 10.29
CA VAL A 42 -18.15 -24.27 9.14
C VAL A 42 -18.36 -25.10 7.87
N VAL A 43 -18.74 -24.43 6.78
CA VAL A 43 -18.82 -25.03 5.43
C VAL A 43 -17.51 -24.75 4.71
N LEU A 44 -16.92 -25.76 4.08
CA LEU A 44 -15.63 -25.66 3.39
C LEU A 44 -15.71 -26.33 2.01
N VAL A 45 -14.97 -25.81 1.03
CA VAL A 45 -14.83 -26.41 -0.31
C VAL A 45 -13.67 -27.40 -0.32
N ASP A 46 -13.86 -28.57 -0.91
CA ASP A 46 -12.79 -29.55 -1.16
C ASP A 46 -11.88 -29.08 -2.31
N ILE A 47 -10.63 -28.73 -1.99
CA ILE A 47 -9.66 -28.16 -2.93
C ILE A 47 -9.36 -29.15 -4.06
N LYS A 48 -9.17 -30.43 -3.75
CA LYS A 48 -8.78 -31.45 -4.75
C LYS A 48 -9.91 -31.69 -5.74
N LYS A 49 -11.15 -31.70 -5.26
CA LYS A 49 -12.34 -31.83 -6.12
C LYS A 49 -12.56 -30.61 -7.00
N ALA A 50 -12.38 -29.41 -6.46
CA ALA A 50 -12.44 -28.18 -7.24
C ALA A 50 -11.33 -28.14 -8.32
N ALA A 51 -10.10 -28.51 -7.97
CA ALA A 51 -8.97 -28.51 -8.89
C ALA A 51 -9.11 -29.55 -10.03
N LYS A 52 -9.34 -30.83 -9.70
CA LYS A 52 -9.30 -31.92 -10.67
C LYS A 52 -10.59 -32.12 -11.43
N ASP A 53 -11.71 -32.07 -10.71
CA ASP A 53 -13.02 -32.43 -11.26
C ASP A 53 -13.78 -31.17 -11.75
N ARG A 54 -13.18 -29.96 -11.60
CA ARG A 54 -13.82 -28.65 -11.81
C ARG A 54 -15.22 -28.58 -11.18
N MET A 55 -15.33 -29.11 -9.97
CA MET A 55 -16.61 -29.25 -9.27
C MET A 55 -16.50 -28.71 -7.86
N ILE A 56 -17.42 -27.81 -7.49
CA ILE A 56 -17.53 -27.31 -6.13
C ILE A 56 -18.24 -28.35 -5.28
N ARG A 57 -17.48 -29.01 -4.40
CA ARG A 57 -18.01 -29.93 -3.38
C ARG A 57 -17.78 -29.33 -2.01
N CYS A 58 -18.87 -28.95 -1.34
CA CYS A 58 -18.78 -28.42 0.02
C CYS A 58 -18.94 -29.54 1.08
N VAL A 59 -18.30 -29.35 2.23
CA VAL A 59 -18.43 -30.21 3.41
C VAL A 59 -18.70 -29.37 4.65
N LYS A 60 -19.46 -29.92 5.61
CA LYS A 60 -19.67 -29.30 6.93
C LYS A 60 -18.70 -29.91 7.94
N LYS A 61 -18.02 -29.06 8.71
CA LYS A 61 -17.05 -29.46 9.75
C LYS A 61 -17.27 -28.63 11.02
N PRO A 62 -17.14 -29.20 12.23
CA PRO A 62 -17.08 -28.39 13.45
C PRO A 62 -15.86 -27.48 13.41
N LEU A 63 -16.04 -26.17 13.63
CA LEU A 63 -14.94 -25.20 13.61
C LEU A 63 -13.91 -25.48 14.72
N GLU A 64 -14.35 -26.11 15.81
CA GLU A 64 -13.54 -26.48 16.98
C GLU A 64 -12.84 -27.85 16.84
N GLU A 65 -12.94 -28.53 15.68
CA GLU A 65 -12.22 -29.78 15.40
C GLU A 65 -10.70 -29.53 15.42
N LYS A 66 -9.97 -30.19 16.34
CA LYS A 66 -8.55 -29.90 16.64
C LYS A 66 -7.62 -30.00 15.43
N ASP A 67 -7.90 -30.94 14.53
CA ASP A 67 -7.08 -31.23 13.36
C ASP A 67 -7.61 -30.59 12.07
N LEU A 68 -8.61 -29.70 12.17
CA LEU A 68 -9.18 -29.03 11.02
C LEU A 68 -8.21 -27.99 10.45
N LYS A 69 -7.58 -28.33 9.34
CA LYS A 69 -6.75 -27.41 8.55
C LYS A 69 -7.49 -26.97 7.30
N TYR A 70 -7.52 -25.67 7.07
CA TYR A 70 -8.08 -25.05 5.87
C TYR A 70 -7.40 -23.71 5.57
N VAL A 71 -7.50 -23.29 4.31
CA VAL A 71 -7.13 -21.94 3.87
C VAL A 71 -8.37 -21.06 3.88
N ALA A 72 -8.28 -19.83 4.38
CA ALA A 72 -9.34 -18.83 4.20
C ALA A 72 -8.94 -17.85 3.10
N LEU A 73 -9.82 -17.63 2.13
CA LEU A 73 -9.57 -16.66 1.06
C LEU A 73 -10.02 -15.27 1.47
N THR A 74 -9.16 -14.28 1.21
CA THR A 74 -9.52 -12.87 1.20
C THR A 74 -9.33 -12.32 -0.19
N TYR A 75 -10.31 -11.59 -0.71
CA TYR A 75 -10.32 -11.15 -2.10
C TYR A 75 -11.27 -9.95 -2.26
N ARG A 76 -11.18 -9.25 -3.39
CA ARG A 76 -12.12 -8.18 -3.74
C ARG A 76 -13.39 -8.78 -4.33
N TRP A 77 -14.55 -8.41 -3.78
CA TRP A 77 -15.83 -8.73 -4.40
C TRP A 77 -15.97 -8.01 -5.75
N GLY A 78 -16.06 -8.77 -6.83
CA GLY A 78 -16.37 -8.26 -8.17
C GLY A 78 -17.86 -8.07 -8.43
N GLU A 79 -18.18 -7.59 -9.64
CA GLU A 79 -19.55 -7.42 -10.15
C GLU A 79 -19.73 -8.24 -11.45
N LEU A 80 -19.57 -9.55 -11.35
CA LEU A 80 -19.82 -10.49 -12.43
C LEU A 80 -21.29 -10.94 -12.47
N HIS A 81 -21.67 -11.53 -13.59
CA HIS A 81 -22.97 -12.20 -13.71
C HIS A 81 -23.07 -13.34 -12.70
N GLU A 82 -24.23 -13.44 -12.07
CA GLU A 82 -24.52 -14.42 -11.04
C GLU A 82 -24.34 -15.85 -11.58
N THR A 83 -23.55 -16.64 -10.87
CA THR A 83 -23.39 -18.07 -11.10
C THR A 83 -23.94 -18.84 -9.89
N LEU A 84 -24.92 -19.71 -10.14
CA LEU A 84 -25.56 -20.51 -9.10
C LEU A 84 -24.90 -21.88 -8.99
N ILE A 85 -24.62 -22.31 -7.77
CA ILE A 85 -23.98 -23.61 -7.49
C ILE A 85 -24.69 -24.32 -6.36
N ASP A 86 -25.11 -25.56 -6.61
CA ASP A 86 -25.59 -26.44 -5.54
C ASP A 86 -24.40 -26.93 -4.70
N THR A 87 -24.33 -26.45 -3.45
CA THR A 87 -23.25 -26.78 -2.52
C THR A 87 -23.32 -28.20 -1.98
N LYS A 88 -24.42 -28.94 -2.22
CA LYS A 88 -24.71 -30.26 -1.63
C LYS A 88 -24.79 -30.28 -0.10
N VAL A 89 -24.82 -29.12 0.55
CA VAL A 89 -24.96 -29.01 2.03
C VAL A 89 -26.25 -28.30 2.45
N GLY A 90 -27.24 -28.21 1.55
CA GLY A 90 -28.59 -27.74 1.83
C GLY A 90 -28.86 -26.27 1.48
N TYR A 91 -28.05 -25.66 0.63
CA TYR A 91 -28.32 -24.37 0.00
C TYR A 91 -27.60 -24.24 -1.36
N THR A 92 -28.07 -23.31 -2.18
CA THR A 92 -27.41 -22.91 -3.44
C THR A 92 -26.60 -21.65 -3.18
N ALA A 93 -25.32 -21.66 -3.50
CA ALA A 93 -24.46 -20.47 -3.47
C ALA A 93 -24.73 -19.62 -4.73
N SER A 94 -24.79 -18.31 -4.54
CA SER A 94 -24.85 -17.33 -5.62
C SER A 94 -23.53 -16.57 -5.64
N ILE A 95 -22.76 -16.76 -6.71
CA ILE A 95 -21.43 -16.16 -6.88
C ILE A 95 -21.55 -15.06 -7.92
N THR A 96 -21.33 -13.82 -7.50
CA THR A 96 -21.21 -12.65 -8.37
C THR A 96 -19.81 -12.05 -8.36
N SER A 97 -18.92 -12.57 -7.51
CA SER A 97 -17.67 -11.90 -7.21
C SER A 97 -16.49 -12.34 -8.06
N PHE A 98 -16.45 -13.58 -8.54
CA PHE A 98 -15.36 -14.12 -9.38
C PHE A 98 -15.88 -15.20 -10.33
N ALA A 99 -15.10 -15.50 -11.38
CA ALA A 99 -15.41 -16.60 -12.29
C ALA A 99 -14.95 -17.93 -11.69
N LEU A 100 -15.71 -19.00 -11.91
CA LEU A 100 -15.38 -20.32 -11.37
C LEU A 100 -14.08 -20.89 -11.94
N ASP A 101 -13.78 -20.60 -13.20
CA ASP A 101 -12.54 -21.05 -13.83
C ASP A 101 -11.30 -20.48 -13.13
N ASP A 102 -11.35 -19.21 -12.72
CA ASP A 102 -10.29 -18.57 -11.94
C ASP A 102 -10.12 -19.25 -10.57
N PHE A 103 -11.25 -19.60 -9.91
CA PHE A 103 -11.24 -20.32 -8.63
C PHE A 103 -10.76 -21.78 -8.74
N TYR A 104 -11.09 -22.49 -9.83
CA TYR A 104 -10.57 -23.83 -10.10
C TYR A 104 -9.06 -23.80 -10.33
N GLY A 105 -8.57 -22.85 -11.13
CA GLY A 105 -7.14 -22.63 -11.33
C GLY A 105 -6.42 -22.32 -10.00
N LEU A 106 -7.00 -21.46 -9.15
CA LEU A 106 -6.46 -21.21 -7.82
C LEU A 106 -6.38 -22.48 -6.95
N CYS A 107 -7.42 -23.31 -6.96
CA CYS A 107 -7.44 -24.58 -6.23
C CYS A 107 -6.36 -25.54 -6.77
N GLU A 108 -6.15 -25.59 -8.08
CA GLU A 108 -5.07 -26.36 -8.70
C GLU A 108 -3.70 -25.90 -8.18
N MET A 109 -3.44 -24.59 -8.18
CA MET A 109 -2.21 -24.02 -7.62
C MET A 109 -2.00 -24.40 -6.15
N MET A 110 -3.05 -24.37 -5.32
CA MET A 110 -2.97 -24.83 -3.92
C MET A 110 -2.57 -26.30 -3.78
N THR A 111 -2.93 -27.16 -4.74
CA THR A 111 -2.52 -28.58 -4.69
C THR A 111 -1.05 -28.82 -5.03
N MET A 112 -0.40 -27.84 -5.67
CA MET A 112 1.01 -27.90 -6.06
C MET A 112 1.92 -27.16 -5.07
N GLU A 113 1.43 -26.08 -4.47
CA GLU A 113 2.18 -25.22 -3.54
C GLU A 113 2.66 -25.98 -2.29
N SER A 114 3.93 -25.81 -1.93
CA SER A 114 4.59 -26.63 -0.90
C SER A 114 3.89 -26.65 0.46
N ASP A 115 3.40 -25.50 0.90
CA ASP A 115 2.79 -25.31 2.22
C ASP A 115 1.29 -25.60 2.19
N LEU A 116 0.64 -25.57 1.03
CA LEU A 116 -0.81 -25.76 0.91
C LEU A 116 -1.22 -27.13 0.34
N LYS A 117 -0.33 -27.86 -0.34
CA LYS A 117 -0.64 -29.17 -0.97
C LYS A 117 -1.22 -30.22 -0.01
N HIS A 118 -0.94 -30.08 1.28
CA HIS A 118 -1.41 -30.97 2.34
C HIS A 118 -2.74 -30.52 2.99
N ILE A 119 -3.20 -29.30 2.72
CA ILE A 119 -4.47 -28.77 3.20
C ILE A 119 -5.59 -29.20 2.25
N LYS A 120 -6.66 -29.76 2.80
CA LYS A 120 -7.74 -30.37 2.00
C LYS A 120 -8.83 -29.38 1.61
N TYR A 121 -8.97 -28.31 2.38
CA TYR A 121 -10.16 -27.47 2.38
C TYR A 121 -9.83 -25.99 2.24
N VAL A 122 -10.70 -25.27 1.55
CA VAL A 122 -10.66 -23.81 1.45
C VAL A 122 -12.01 -23.24 1.87
N TRP A 123 -11.97 -22.14 2.61
CA TRP A 123 -13.13 -21.33 2.95
C TRP A 123 -13.14 -20.08 2.07
N VAL A 124 -14.27 -19.85 1.39
CA VAL A 124 -14.52 -18.64 0.61
C VAL A 124 -15.96 -18.21 0.85
N ASP A 125 -16.16 -16.99 1.32
CA ASP A 125 -17.46 -16.49 1.79
C ASP A 125 -18.57 -16.57 0.73
N ALA A 126 -18.28 -16.29 -0.54
CA ALA A 126 -19.24 -16.36 -1.65
C ALA A 126 -19.82 -17.77 -1.86
N ILE A 127 -19.11 -18.82 -1.45
CA ILE A 127 -19.57 -20.22 -1.59
C ILE A 127 -20.00 -20.80 -0.24
N CYS A 128 -19.21 -20.56 0.79
CA CYS A 128 -19.34 -21.19 2.11
C CYS A 128 -20.37 -20.52 3.03
N VAL A 129 -20.90 -19.35 2.65
CA VAL A 129 -21.92 -18.64 3.42
C VAL A 129 -23.29 -18.80 2.76
N ASP A 130 -24.25 -19.32 3.51
CA ASP A 130 -25.65 -19.32 3.12
C ASP A 130 -26.18 -17.88 3.14
N GLN A 131 -26.43 -17.33 1.95
CA GLN A 131 -26.81 -15.92 1.77
C GLN A 131 -28.22 -15.59 2.28
N ARG A 132 -29.02 -16.59 2.73
CA ARG A 132 -30.32 -16.33 3.36
C ARG A 132 -30.14 -15.44 4.61
N PRO A 133 -30.93 -14.36 4.79
CA PRO A 133 -30.66 -13.32 5.79
C PRO A 133 -30.39 -13.82 7.21
N SER A 134 -31.18 -14.78 7.69
CA SER A 134 -31.04 -15.33 9.05
C SER A 134 -29.77 -16.17 9.25
N LYS A 135 -29.35 -16.92 8.21
CA LYS A 135 -28.16 -17.77 8.24
C LYS A 135 -26.90 -16.96 7.99
N ARG A 136 -26.95 -16.02 7.02
CA ARG A 136 -25.88 -15.08 6.72
C ARG A 136 -25.44 -14.31 7.95
N LYS A 137 -26.39 -13.71 8.68
CA LYS A 137 -26.10 -12.93 9.89
C LYS A 137 -25.37 -13.76 10.96
N ALA A 138 -25.79 -15.01 11.17
CA ALA A 138 -25.14 -15.91 12.13
C ALA A 138 -23.69 -16.24 11.75
N ILE A 139 -23.40 -16.42 10.45
CA ILE A 139 -22.04 -16.73 9.97
C ILE A 139 -21.17 -15.47 9.97
N ILE A 140 -21.72 -14.29 9.64
CA ILE A 140 -20.99 -13.02 9.71
C ILE A 140 -20.42 -12.80 11.11
N TYR A 141 -21.20 -13.07 12.17
CA TYR A 141 -20.70 -12.98 13.55
C TYR A 141 -19.60 -14.00 13.90
N GLN A 142 -19.40 -15.02 13.06
CA GLN A 142 -18.34 -16.03 13.21
C GLN A 142 -17.17 -15.81 12.25
N MET A 143 -17.21 -14.82 11.34
CA MET A 143 -16.16 -14.64 10.33
C MET A 143 -14.78 -14.46 10.96
N SER A 144 -14.67 -13.63 12.00
CA SER A 144 -13.38 -13.45 12.69
C SER A 144 -12.86 -14.75 13.29
N ASN A 145 -13.73 -15.62 13.82
CA ASN A 145 -13.35 -16.93 14.33
C ASN A 145 -12.92 -17.88 13.20
N ILE A 146 -13.59 -17.82 12.04
CA ILE A 146 -13.23 -18.61 10.86
C ILE A 146 -11.85 -18.17 10.32
N TYR A 147 -11.59 -16.88 10.18
CA TYR A 147 -10.27 -16.41 9.77
C TYR A 147 -9.20 -16.70 10.81
N ASP A 148 -9.51 -16.52 12.09
CA ASP A 148 -8.57 -16.84 13.17
C ASP A 148 -8.18 -18.32 13.12
N LYS A 149 -9.14 -19.24 12.97
CA LYS A 149 -8.85 -20.69 12.94
C LYS A 149 -8.21 -21.19 11.64
N ALA A 150 -8.15 -20.38 10.59
CA ALA A 150 -7.54 -20.78 9.33
C ALA A 150 -6.04 -21.04 9.49
N THR A 151 -5.52 -22.05 8.78
CA THR A 151 -4.08 -22.35 8.77
C THR A 151 -3.30 -21.24 8.06
N TYR A 152 -3.82 -20.78 6.93
CA TYR A 152 -3.32 -19.62 6.19
C TYR A 152 -4.50 -18.76 5.75
N ILE A 153 -4.25 -17.46 5.68
CA ILE A 153 -5.11 -16.52 4.97
C ILE A 153 -4.43 -16.24 3.64
N LEU A 154 -5.11 -16.57 2.54
CA LEU A 154 -4.59 -16.36 1.19
C LEU A 154 -5.31 -15.18 0.55
N ALA A 155 -4.57 -14.08 0.36
CA ALA A 155 -5.04 -12.92 -0.37
C ALA A 155 -4.95 -13.13 -1.87
N VAL A 156 -6.06 -12.89 -2.57
CA VAL A 156 -6.13 -12.98 -4.03
C VAL A 156 -6.77 -11.71 -4.59
N PRO A 157 -6.01 -10.59 -4.66
CA PRO A 157 -6.56 -9.28 -4.99
C PRO A 157 -7.30 -9.24 -6.33
N ASP A 158 -6.89 -10.05 -7.31
CA ASP A 158 -7.43 -10.13 -8.66
C ASP A 158 -8.27 -11.40 -8.90
N LEU A 159 -8.85 -12.03 -7.86
CA LEU A 159 -9.71 -13.22 -8.04
C LEU A 159 -10.86 -12.99 -9.03
N HIS A 160 -11.25 -11.73 -9.22
CA HIS A 160 -12.26 -11.25 -10.17
C HIS A 160 -11.64 -10.80 -11.51
N LEU A 161 -10.57 -11.48 -11.96
CA LEU A 161 -9.76 -11.11 -13.13
C LEU A 161 -10.62 -10.90 -14.40
N ASN A 162 -11.60 -11.76 -14.63
CA ASN A 162 -12.53 -11.64 -15.75
C ASN A 162 -13.34 -10.34 -15.75
N TYR A 163 -13.68 -9.80 -14.57
CA TYR A 163 -14.32 -8.48 -14.47
C TYR A 163 -13.31 -7.39 -14.85
N LEU A 164 -12.08 -7.46 -14.32
CA LEU A 164 -11.02 -6.48 -14.59
C LEU A 164 -10.71 -6.35 -16.09
N LYS A 165 -10.72 -7.49 -16.82
CA LYS A 165 -10.58 -7.55 -18.28
C LYS A 165 -11.75 -6.87 -19.02
N ARG A 166 -12.98 -6.98 -18.52
CA ARG A 166 -14.18 -6.47 -19.19
C ARG A 166 -14.41 -4.97 -18.98
N ILE A 167 -13.97 -4.40 -17.86
CA ILE A 167 -14.24 -2.99 -17.54
C ILE A 167 -13.39 -1.99 -18.33
N SER A 168 -12.26 -2.43 -18.91
CA SER A 168 -11.33 -1.54 -19.59
C SER A 168 -10.45 -2.33 -20.57
N ILE A 169 -10.41 -1.91 -21.84
CA ILE A 169 -9.51 -2.46 -22.86
C ILE A 169 -8.05 -2.36 -22.38
N LYS A 170 -7.68 -1.23 -21.78
CA LYS A 170 -6.34 -1.04 -21.23
C LYS A 170 -6.00 -2.07 -20.14
N ASN A 171 -6.97 -2.45 -19.30
CA ASN A 171 -6.74 -3.50 -18.30
C ASN A 171 -6.56 -4.86 -18.98
N TYR A 172 -7.37 -5.14 -20.00
CA TYR A 172 -7.22 -6.36 -20.80
C TYR A 172 -5.80 -6.45 -21.37
N ASP A 173 -5.32 -5.40 -22.04
CA ASP A 173 -3.99 -5.35 -22.65
C ASP A 173 -2.89 -5.56 -21.60
N ILE A 174 -2.95 -4.85 -20.47
CA ILE A 174 -1.97 -5.00 -19.38
C ILE A 174 -1.97 -6.43 -18.81
N ILE A 175 -3.15 -7.03 -18.61
CA ILE A 175 -3.24 -8.39 -18.07
C ILE A 175 -2.69 -9.41 -19.08
N ASP A 176 -3.03 -9.28 -20.36
CA ASP A 176 -2.57 -10.18 -21.42
C ASP A 176 -1.06 -10.08 -21.63
N ASP A 177 -0.53 -8.85 -21.70
CA ASP A 177 0.90 -8.58 -21.76
C ASP A 177 1.64 -9.06 -20.50
N GLY A 178 1.00 -8.95 -19.33
CA GLY A 178 1.53 -9.46 -18.07
C GLY A 178 1.69 -10.98 -18.07
N ILE A 179 0.79 -11.72 -18.73
CA ILE A 179 0.89 -13.18 -18.88
C ILE A 179 2.15 -13.56 -19.68
N LYS A 180 2.50 -12.79 -20.72
CA LYS A 180 3.70 -13.01 -21.55
C LYS A 180 4.99 -12.97 -20.72
N TYR A 181 5.05 -12.13 -19.69
CA TYR A 181 6.21 -11.93 -18.81
C TYR A 181 5.94 -12.33 -17.35
N CYS A 182 4.99 -13.25 -17.12
CA CYS A 182 4.58 -13.61 -15.75
C CYS A 182 5.72 -14.21 -14.92
N LYS A 183 6.68 -14.90 -15.53
CA LYS A 183 7.89 -15.41 -14.86
C LYS A 183 8.78 -14.27 -14.37
N ASP A 184 9.03 -13.29 -15.22
CA ASP A 184 9.77 -12.08 -14.87
C ASP A 184 9.11 -11.37 -13.69
N ILE A 185 7.79 -11.17 -13.76
CA ILE A 185 7.00 -10.54 -12.70
C ILE A 185 7.04 -11.37 -11.41
N TYR A 186 6.93 -12.70 -11.50
CA TYR A 186 6.99 -13.60 -10.35
C TYR A 186 8.32 -13.49 -9.61
N TYR A 187 9.45 -13.63 -10.30
CA TYR A 187 10.77 -13.54 -9.64
C TYR A 187 11.08 -12.12 -9.19
N LEU A 188 10.58 -11.10 -9.89
CA LEU A 188 10.68 -9.72 -9.46
C LEU A 188 9.94 -9.51 -8.13
N ILE A 189 8.68 -9.92 -8.00
CA ILE A 189 7.93 -9.81 -6.73
C ILE A 189 8.61 -10.61 -5.62
N HIS A 190 9.10 -11.81 -5.93
CA HIS A 190 9.83 -12.65 -4.97
C HIS A 190 11.17 -12.02 -4.53
N GLY A 191 11.70 -11.05 -5.30
CA GLY A 191 13.01 -10.45 -5.04
C GLY A 191 14.18 -11.41 -5.27
N ASN A 192 13.97 -12.50 -6.03
CA ASN A 192 15.01 -13.49 -6.29
C ASN A 192 15.81 -13.10 -7.54
N THR A 193 16.99 -12.51 -7.33
CA THR A 193 17.83 -11.95 -8.40
C THR A 193 18.44 -13.01 -9.31
N ASP A 194 18.70 -14.22 -8.81
CA ASP A 194 19.50 -15.19 -9.57
C ASP A 194 18.69 -15.83 -10.71
N PRO A 195 17.49 -16.43 -10.47
CA PRO A 195 16.64 -16.91 -11.56
C PRO A 195 16.18 -15.78 -12.47
N PHE A 196 16.02 -14.57 -11.93
CA PHE A 196 15.64 -13.42 -12.72
C PHE A 196 16.72 -13.06 -13.73
N THR A 197 17.99 -13.00 -13.30
CA THR A 197 19.15 -12.77 -14.19
C THR A 197 19.23 -13.80 -15.32
N VAL A 198 18.95 -15.08 -15.01
CA VAL A 198 18.90 -16.15 -16.02
C VAL A 198 17.81 -15.90 -17.06
N LEU A 199 16.64 -15.41 -16.65
CA LEU A 199 15.57 -15.03 -17.58
C LEU A 199 15.96 -13.84 -18.44
N GLU A 200 16.67 -12.86 -17.89
CA GLU A 200 17.10 -11.68 -18.66
C GLU A 200 18.11 -12.06 -19.73
N GLU A 201 19.10 -12.89 -19.41
CA GLU A 201 20.05 -13.41 -20.40
C GLU A 201 19.36 -14.27 -21.47
N LYS A 202 18.41 -15.11 -21.07
CA LYS A 202 17.59 -15.87 -22.03
C LYS A 202 16.81 -14.93 -22.95
N PHE A 203 16.17 -13.91 -22.41
CA PHE A 203 15.43 -12.93 -23.19
C PHE A 203 16.33 -12.15 -24.16
N LEU A 204 17.55 -11.78 -23.75
CA LEU A 204 18.53 -11.15 -24.63
C LEU A 204 18.91 -12.08 -25.81
N ASN A 205 19.08 -13.39 -25.54
CA ASN A 205 19.30 -14.39 -26.58
C ASN A 205 18.10 -14.50 -27.53
N ASP A 206 16.89 -14.68 -27.00
CA ASP A 206 15.65 -14.83 -27.79
C ASP A 206 15.33 -13.56 -28.61
N SER A 207 15.79 -12.40 -28.14
CA SER A 207 15.65 -11.12 -28.82
C SER A 207 16.71 -10.88 -29.89
N ASN A 208 17.70 -11.77 -30.05
CA ASN A 208 18.87 -11.60 -30.91
C ASN A 208 19.73 -10.37 -30.56
N VAL A 209 19.88 -10.06 -29.27
CA VAL A 209 20.84 -9.04 -28.84
C VAL A 209 22.26 -9.58 -29.05
N PRO A 210 23.16 -8.85 -29.72
CA PRO A 210 24.52 -9.34 -29.99
C PRO A 210 25.23 -9.83 -28.72
N ASN A 211 25.92 -10.97 -28.83
CA ASN A 211 26.79 -11.51 -27.78
C ASN A 211 28.15 -10.80 -27.75
N ASP A 212 28.59 -10.29 -28.90
CA ASP A 212 29.86 -9.59 -29.08
C ASP A 212 29.60 -8.12 -29.41
N PRO A 213 30.23 -7.17 -28.69
CA PRO A 213 31.07 -7.38 -27.50
C PRO A 213 30.25 -7.74 -26.25
N PRO A 214 30.79 -8.58 -25.34
CA PRO A 214 30.13 -8.94 -24.08
C PRO A 214 29.76 -7.74 -23.20
N SER A 215 30.47 -6.62 -23.36
CA SER A 215 30.19 -5.38 -22.65
C SER A 215 28.82 -4.80 -22.99
N LEU A 216 28.26 -5.04 -24.19
CA LEU A 216 26.94 -4.53 -24.58
C LEU A 216 25.86 -5.02 -23.62
N ARG A 217 25.78 -6.34 -23.43
CA ARG A 217 24.77 -6.95 -22.55
C ARG A 217 24.92 -6.51 -21.11
N GLN A 218 26.16 -6.45 -20.61
CA GLN A 218 26.41 -5.93 -19.27
C GLN A 218 25.98 -4.47 -19.11
N LEU A 219 26.20 -3.63 -20.13
CA LEU A 219 25.74 -2.25 -20.13
C LEU A 219 24.21 -2.15 -20.14
N LEU A 220 23.55 -2.97 -20.96
CA LEU A 220 22.09 -3.05 -21.00
C LEU A 220 21.51 -3.43 -19.63
N LEU A 221 22.00 -4.52 -19.04
CA LEU A 221 21.51 -5.04 -17.76
C LEU A 221 21.71 -4.07 -16.59
N LYS A 222 22.84 -3.34 -16.54
CA LYS A 222 23.21 -2.50 -15.39
C LYS A 222 22.87 -1.01 -15.52
N HIS A 223 22.84 -0.50 -16.75
CA HIS A 223 22.80 0.96 -17.00
C HIS A 223 21.56 1.43 -17.78
N THR A 224 20.60 0.54 -18.05
CA THR A 224 19.30 0.93 -18.61
C THR A 224 18.17 0.66 -17.64
N ASP A 225 17.05 1.35 -17.89
CA ASP A 225 15.82 1.23 -17.10
C ASP A 225 14.93 0.06 -17.52
N HIS A 226 15.50 -0.89 -18.29
CA HIS A 226 14.74 -1.95 -18.96
C HIS A 226 14.94 -3.35 -18.38
N PHE A 227 15.84 -3.48 -17.39
CA PHE A 227 16.24 -4.76 -16.80
C PHE A 227 16.20 -4.72 -15.27
N GLY A 228 16.44 -5.88 -14.66
CA GLY A 228 16.15 -6.14 -13.27
C GLY A 228 16.85 -5.22 -12.29
N ASP A 229 18.08 -4.82 -12.58
CA ASP A 229 18.83 -3.88 -11.76
C ASP A 229 18.08 -2.55 -11.58
N SER A 230 17.47 -2.02 -12.64
CA SER A 230 16.64 -0.80 -12.59
C SER A 230 15.24 -1.01 -12.01
N PHE A 231 14.69 -2.21 -12.15
CA PHE A 231 13.38 -2.53 -11.56
C PHE A 231 13.48 -2.66 -10.04
N MET A 232 14.64 -3.10 -9.54
CA MET A 232 14.87 -3.41 -8.13
C MET A 232 15.58 -2.30 -7.36
N GLN A 233 16.48 -1.54 -8.01
CA GLN A 233 17.30 -0.54 -7.33
C GLN A 233 16.94 0.88 -7.75
N TYR A 234 16.87 1.76 -6.77
CA TYR A 234 16.75 3.19 -7.01
C TYR A 234 18.09 3.73 -7.48
N LYS A 235 18.12 4.34 -8.67
CA LYS A 235 19.27 5.10 -9.15
C LYS A 235 18.80 6.46 -9.59
N MET A 236 19.53 7.49 -9.16
CA MET A 236 19.30 8.85 -9.62
C MET A 236 19.98 9.04 -10.97
N HIS A 237 19.33 9.77 -11.87
CA HIS A 237 19.84 10.15 -13.18
C HIS A 237 20.04 11.66 -13.27
N ALA A 238 20.92 12.07 -14.19
CA ALA A 238 21.05 13.46 -14.58
C ALA A 238 19.80 13.92 -15.34
N HIS A 239 19.41 15.19 -15.20
CA HIS A 239 18.22 15.74 -15.87
C HIS A 239 18.58 16.36 -17.22
N PRO A 240 17.83 16.08 -18.30
CA PRO A 240 16.71 15.14 -18.43
C PRO A 240 17.14 13.72 -18.84
N TYR A 241 16.70 12.71 -18.09
CA TYR A 241 16.94 11.30 -18.44
C TYR A 241 15.86 10.75 -19.37
N CYS A 242 16.26 10.02 -20.42
CA CYS A 242 15.34 9.33 -21.33
C CYS A 242 15.78 7.88 -21.53
N PRO A 243 15.02 6.88 -21.03
CA PRO A 243 15.37 5.47 -21.14
C PRO A 243 15.67 5.02 -22.59
N VAL A 244 14.85 5.49 -23.54
CA VAL A 244 14.97 5.14 -24.97
C VAL A 244 16.25 5.69 -25.58
N LEU A 245 16.62 6.94 -25.27
CA LEU A 245 17.87 7.53 -25.76
C LEU A 245 19.09 6.86 -25.13
N THR A 246 19.03 6.49 -23.85
CA THR A 246 20.10 5.74 -23.19
C THR A 246 20.30 4.37 -23.85
N LEU A 247 19.20 3.66 -24.17
CA LEU A 247 19.26 2.39 -24.91
C LEU A 247 19.93 2.55 -26.28
N ASN A 248 19.55 3.59 -27.03
CA ASN A 248 20.14 3.90 -28.34
C ASN A 248 21.63 4.19 -28.25
N ARG A 249 22.04 5.03 -27.29
CA ARG A 249 23.44 5.41 -27.14
C ARG A 249 24.32 4.25 -26.71
N ILE A 250 23.84 3.36 -25.84
CA ILE A 250 24.56 2.12 -25.48
C ILE A 250 24.78 1.25 -26.73
N SER A 251 23.77 1.14 -27.60
CA SER A 251 23.92 0.38 -28.85
C SER A 251 24.94 0.99 -29.82
N GLN A 252 24.97 2.33 -29.94
CA GLN A 252 25.89 3.04 -30.83
C GLN A 252 27.34 3.00 -30.33
N THR A 253 27.55 3.14 -29.02
CA THR A 253 28.89 3.14 -28.38
C THR A 253 29.66 1.85 -28.65
N VAL A 254 28.93 0.78 -28.93
CA VAL A 254 29.48 -0.56 -29.13
C VAL A 254 29.80 -0.85 -30.60
N ASN A 255 29.25 -0.10 -31.56
CA ASN A 255 29.47 -0.36 -32.98
C ASN A 255 30.90 0.05 -33.40
N PRO A 256 31.78 -0.90 -33.77
CA PRO A 256 33.18 -0.63 -34.08
C PRO A 256 33.38 0.17 -35.36
N LEU A 257 32.35 0.27 -36.21
CA LEU A 257 32.34 1.06 -37.45
C LEU A 257 32.07 2.54 -37.21
N SER A 258 31.51 2.91 -36.05
CA SER A 258 31.45 4.31 -35.67
C SER A 258 32.84 4.73 -35.19
N SER A 259 33.50 5.60 -35.96
CA SER A 259 34.84 6.11 -35.68
C SER A 259 34.85 7.07 -34.48
N LEU A 260 34.22 6.71 -33.36
CA LEU A 260 34.35 7.45 -32.13
C LEU A 260 35.82 7.35 -31.64
N PRO A 261 36.46 8.47 -31.26
CA PRO A 261 37.90 8.52 -31.05
C PRO A 261 38.40 7.48 -30.04
N CYS A 262 39.61 6.97 -30.30
CA CYS A 262 40.37 5.93 -29.61
C CYS A 262 40.63 6.11 -28.09
N TRP A 263 39.86 6.95 -27.38
CA TRP A 263 40.10 7.39 -26.00
C TRP A 263 39.81 6.32 -24.94
N TRP A 264 39.08 5.26 -25.26
CA TRP A 264 38.75 4.19 -24.29
C TRP A 264 39.90 3.21 -24.03
N LYS A 265 40.89 3.12 -24.92
CA LYS A 265 41.97 2.12 -24.81
C LYS A 265 43.05 2.42 -23.75
N LYS A 266 42.93 3.48 -22.94
CA LYS A 266 44.03 3.91 -22.04
C LYS A 266 43.74 4.01 -20.53
N LYS A 267 42.60 3.57 -20.02
CA LYS A 267 42.40 3.50 -18.54
C LYS A 267 41.80 2.17 -18.10
N ASN A 268 42.68 1.24 -17.69
CA ASN A 268 42.37 -0.01 -17.00
C ASN A 268 41.85 0.19 -15.55
N GLY A 269 41.14 1.28 -15.27
CA GLY A 269 40.67 1.62 -13.92
C GLY A 269 39.17 1.45 -13.79
N LEU A 270 38.76 0.32 -13.20
CA LEU A 270 37.44 0.01 -12.61
C LEU A 270 36.20 0.70 -13.22
N ILE A 271 35.44 -0.08 -13.98
CA ILE A 271 34.07 0.18 -14.45
C ILE A 271 33.06 0.41 -13.28
N SER A 272 33.44 0.12 -12.03
CA SER A 272 32.56 0.21 -10.85
C SER A 272 32.12 1.64 -10.46
N ASN A 273 32.71 2.70 -11.02
CA ASN A 273 32.47 4.08 -10.59
C ASN A 273 31.51 4.88 -11.49
N LEU A 274 30.79 4.23 -12.40
CA LEU A 274 29.86 4.88 -13.34
C LEU A 274 28.66 5.59 -12.68
N HIS A 275 28.33 5.27 -11.42
CA HIS A 275 27.19 5.89 -10.71
C HIS A 275 27.55 7.08 -9.82
N GLN A 276 28.83 7.41 -9.63
CA GLN A 276 29.30 8.57 -8.84
C GLN A 276 30.44 9.30 -9.57
N CYS A 277 30.26 9.57 -10.86
CA CYS A 277 31.33 10.09 -11.69
C CYS A 277 31.45 11.63 -11.55
N ASN A 278 32.19 12.08 -10.54
CA ASN A 278 32.69 13.47 -10.45
C ASN A 278 33.88 13.73 -11.40
N THR A 279 34.18 12.82 -12.33
CA THR A 279 35.23 13.04 -13.34
C THR A 279 34.63 13.65 -14.59
N ALA A 280 35.40 14.50 -15.28
CA ALA A 280 34.97 15.25 -16.47
C ALA A 280 34.51 14.39 -17.68
N PHE A 281 34.50 13.06 -17.56
CA PHE A 281 34.22 12.12 -18.63
C PHE A 281 33.36 10.94 -18.14
N CYS A 282 32.23 11.21 -17.49
CA CYS A 282 31.20 10.18 -17.34
C CYS A 282 30.54 9.99 -18.70
N PRO A 283 30.41 8.75 -19.21
CA PRO A 283 29.58 8.49 -20.38
C PRO A 283 28.22 9.16 -20.21
N ILE A 284 27.62 9.05 -19.01
CA ILE A 284 26.27 9.56 -18.65
C ILE A 284 26.21 11.10 -18.45
N THR A 285 27.30 11.80 -18.10
CA THR A 285 27.26 13.28 -17.94
C THR A 285 27.44 14.04 -19.26
N PHE A 286 27.97 13.40 -20.30
CA PHE A 286 27.97 13.99 -21.65
C PHE A 286 26.56 14.06 -22.28
N PHE A 287 25.53 13.59 -21.57
CA PHE A 287 24.15 13.57 -22.07
C PHE A 287 23.44 14.93 -22.02
N GLU A 288 23.98 15.94 -21.32
CA GLU A 288 23.27 17.21 -21.03
C GLU A 288 23.46 18.35 -22.05
N ARG A 289 24.37 18.24 -23.06
CA ARG A 289 24.75 19.43 -23.87
C ARG A 289 24.52 19.37 -25.38
N ASP A 290 24.08 18.25 -25.95
CA ASP A 290 23.89 18.19 -27.40
C ASP A 290 22.49 18.70 -27.82
N HIS A 291 22.53 19.68 -28.73
CA HIS A 291 21.41 20.48 -29.21
C HIS A 291 20.23 19.67 -29.80
N PRO A 292 19.00 20.25 -29.80
CA PRO A 292 17.77 19.62 -30.33
C PRO A 292 17.75 19.28 -31.83
N ARG A 293 18.86 19.44 -32.57
CA ARG A 293 18.96 19.09 -33.99
C ARG A 293 19.11 17.57 -34.27
N SER A 294 19.32 16.73 -33.24
CA SER A 294 19.59 15.28 -33.38
C SER A 294 18.34 14.39 -33.58
N GLN A 295 17.13 14.87 -33.27
CA GLN A 295 15.94 14.00 -33.15
C GLN A 295 15.54 13.25 -34.43
N LEU A 296 15.95 13.71 -35.61
CA LEU A 296 15.60 13.06 -36.88
C LEU A 296 16.52 11.87 -37.21
N VAL A 297 17.81 11.97 -36.86
CA VAL A 297 18.80 10.89 -37.10
C VAL A 297 18.57 9.74 -36.12
N ASP A 298 18.22 10.06 -34.88
CA ASP A 298 17.94 9.07 -33.84
C ASP A 298 16.73 8.16 -34.15
N LYS A 299 15.80 8.60 -35.03
CA LYS A 299 14.66 7.77 -35.46
C LYS A 299 15.06 6.71 -36.49
N LEU A 300 15.94 7.04 -37.43
CA LEU A 300 16.35 6.11 -38.49
C LEU A 300 17.22 4.97 -37.93
N ASP A 301 18.13 5.27 -37.00
CA ASP A 301 18.98 4.28 -36.32
C ASP A 301 18.21 3.37 -35.35
N PHE A 302 17.01 3.77 -34.92
CA PHE A 302 16.18 2.96 -34.05
C PHE A 302 15.55 1.77 -34.80
N GLU A 303 15.24 1.95 -36.09
CA GLU A 303 14.60 0.93 -36.92
C GLU A 303 15.58 -0.18 -37.35
N GLU A 304 16.89 0.08 -37.35
CA GLU A 304 17.88 -0.86 -37.84
C GLU A 304 18.13 -2.06 -36.89
N ALA A 305 17.92 -1.87 -35.58
CA ALA A 305 18.12 -2.91 -34.57
C ALA A 305 16.80 -3.50 -34.06
N SER A 306 16.37 -4.61 -34.67
CA SER A 306 15.10 -5.31 -34.36
C SER A 306 14.92 -5.75 -32.89
N TRP A 307 15.99 -5.76 -32.09
CA TRP A 307 15.95 -6.12 -30.67
C TRP A 307 15.57 -4.95 -29.74
N LYS A 308 15.81 -3.68 -30.13
CA LYS A 308 15.51 -2.53 -29.25
C LYS A 308 14.01 -2.39 -28.94
N PRO A 309 13.10 -2.49 -29.93
CA PRO A 309 11.67 -2.44 -29.65
C PRO A 309 11.23 -3.55 -28.70
N LYS A 310 11.79 -4.76 -28.83
CA LYS A 310 11.48 -5.90 -27.94
C LYS A 310 11.86 -5.63 -26.48
N ILE A 311 13.03 -5.01 -26.23
CA ILE A 311 13.45 -4.62 -24.88
C ILE A 311 12.48 -3.59 -24.28
N ILE A 312 12.12 -2.57 -25.06
CA ILE A 312 11.21 -1.50 -24.62
C ILE A 312 9.81 -2.06 -24.36
N GLU A 313 9.32 -2.93 -25.25
CA GLU A 313 8.04 -3.64 -25.11
C GLU A 313 8.04 -4.45 -23.81
N ARG A 314 8.98 -5.39 -23.63
CA ARG A 314 9.10 -6.19 -22.39
C ARG A 314 9.13 -5.31 -21.15
N SER A 315 9.99 -4.30 -21.14
CA SER A 315 10.13 -3.41 -19.98
C SER A 315 8.83 -2.66 -19.68
N THR A 316 8.13 -2.20 -20.71
CA THR A 316 6.85 -1.49 -20.58
C THR A 316 5.77 -2.43 -20.03
N CYS A 317 5.63 -3.63 -20.59
CA CYS A 317 4.67 -4.63 -20.14
C CYS A 317 4.89 -5.02 -18.67
N ILE A 318 6.15 -5.29 -18.27
CA ILE A 318 6.50 -5.62 -16.87
C ILE A 318 6.16 -4.45 -15.95
N ARG A 319 6.57 -3.22 -16.30
CA ARG A 319 6.31 -2.02 -15.48
C ARG A 319 4.81 -1.76 -15.31
N GLN A 320 4.04 -1.81 -16.40
CA GLN A 320 2.59 -1.61 -16.35
C GLN A 320 1.89 -2.71 -15.55
N SER A 321 2.31 -3.97 -15.70
CA SER A 321 1.77 -5.09 -14.94
C SER A 321 2.05 -4.92 -13.44
N MET A 322 3.26 -4.53 -13.05
CA MET A 322 3.61 -4.29 -11.65
C MET A 322 2.86 -3.09 -11.05
N GLU A 323 2.67 -2.02 -11.83
CA GLU A 323 1.84 -0.88 -11.41
C GLU A 323 0.38 -1.32 -11.20
N PHE A 324 -0.17 -2.10 -12.13
CA PHE A 324 -1.53 -2.64 -12.02
C PHE A 324 -1.70 -3.55 -10.79
N LEU A 325 -0.74 -4.45 -10.53
CA LEU A 325 -0.73 -5.29 -9.33
C LEU A 325 -0.64 -4.46 -8.04
N THR A 326 0.13 -3.38 -8.05
CA THR A 326 0.23 -2.44 -6.92
C THR A 326 -1.12 -1.78 -6.64
N ASP A 327 -1.81 -1.30 -7.68
CA ASP A 327 -3.13 -0.68 -7.57
C ASP A 327 -4.18 -1.68 -7.07
N LEU A 328 -4.07 -2.96 -7.47
CA LEU A 328 -4.95 -4.04 -6.98
C LEU A 328 -4.75 -4.32 -5.49
N VAL A 329 -3.51 -4.31 -5.00
CA VAL A 329 -3.22 -4.44 -3.56
C VAL A 329 -3.84 -3.29 -2.79
N GLU A 330 -3.70 -2.05 -3.27
CA GLU A 330 -4.29 -0.87 -2.66
C GLU A 330 -5.83 -0.96 -2.63
N ASP A 331 -6.48 -1.35 -3.74
CA ASP A 331 -7.93 -1.50 -3.78
C ASP A 331 -8.44 -2.64 -2.88
N TRP A 332 -7.76 -3.79 -2.88
CA TRP A 332 -8.12 -4.94 -2.03
C TRP A 332 -7.96 -4.59 -0.54
N SER A 333 -6.79 -4.11 -0.13
CA SER A 333 -6.47 -3.82 1.28
C SER A 333 -7.30 -2.66 1.85
N SER A 334 -7.81 -1.75 1.01
CA SER A 334 -8.70 -0.67 1.45
C SER A 334 -10.15 -1.12 1.66
N ARG A 335 -10.54 -2.36 1.32
CA ARG A 335 -11.92 -2.82 1.58
C ARG A 335 -12.13 -3.04 3.07
N VAL A 336 -13.26 -2.57 3.58
CA VAL A 336 -13.55 -2.57 5.01
C VAL A 336 -13.42 -3.93 5.67
N TRP A 337 -13.96 -4.99 5.07
CA TRP A 337 -13.90 -6.34 5.65
C TRP A 337 -12.49 -6.94 5.56
N VAL A 338 -11.78 -6.67 4.47
CA VAL A 338 -10.39 -7.11 4.25
C VAL A 338 -9.44 -6.59 5.33
N ILE A 339 -9.70 -5.38 5.87
CA ILE A 339 -8.93 -4.82 6.99
C ILE A 339 -8.89 -5.77 8.19
N SER A 340 -10.04 -6.32 8.58
CA SER A 340 -10.08 -7.27 9.69
C SER A 340 -9.33 -8.57 9.37
N GLU A 341 -9.37 -9.01 8.11
CA GLU A 341 -8.81 -10.29 7.67
C GLU A 341 -7.29 -10.28 7.69
N TYR A 342 -6.64 -9.26 7.10
CA TYR A 342 -5.18 -9.19 7.15
C TYR A 342 -4.66 -8.84 8.55
N ASN A 343 -5.44 -8.14 9.39
CA ASN A 343 -5.05 -7.91 10.79
C ASN A 343 -5.14 -9.19 11.63
N ILE A 344 -6.08 -10.09 11.34
CA ILE A 344 -6.09 -11.44 11.91
C ILE A 344 -4.85 -12.22 11.43
N ALA A 345 -4.53 -12.14 10.14
CA ALA A 345 -3.34 -12.78 9.59
C ALA A 345 -2.04 -12.24 10.22
N LYS A 346 -1.98 -10.93 10.48
CA LYS A 346 -0.87 -10.24 11.15
C LYS A 346 -0.56 -10.83 12.51
N LYS A 347 -1.59 -11.11 13.32
CA LYS A 347 -1.42 -11.72 14.66
C LYS A 347 -0.76 -13.09 14.62
N LYS A 348 -0.91 -13.83 13.52
CA LYS A 348 -0.37 -15.20 13.34
C LYS A 348 0.80 -15.27 12.36
N ASN A 349 1.14 -14.15 11.75
CA ASN A 349 2.11 -14.05 10.66
C ASN A 349 1.93 -15.13 9.57
N ASN A 350 0.67 -15.36 9.16
CA ASN A 350 0.29 -16.44 8.23
C ASN A 350 -0.41 -15.94 6.96
N LEU A 351 -0.16 -14.68 6.55
CA LEU A 351 -0.67 -14.13 5.30
C LEU A 351 0.17 -14.64 4.12
N LYS A 352 -0.49 -15.26 3.16
CA LYS A 352 0.03 -15.49 1.82
C LYS A 352 -0.74 -14.64 0.82
N TYR A 353 -0.17 -14.36 -0.33
CA TYR A 353 -0.86 -13.69 -1.42
C TYR A 353 -0.51 -14.28 -2.79
N TRP A 354 -1.45 -14.17 -3.71
CA TRP A 354 -1.33 -14.63 -5.08
C TRP A 354 -2.11 -13.73 -6.04
N PHE A 355 -1.70 -13.71 -7.30
CA PHE A 355 -2.42 -13.02 -8.37
C PHE A 355 -2.82 -14.04 -9.45
N ILE A 356 -4.11 -14.15 -9.74
CA ILE A 356 -4.65 -15.04 -10.78
C ILE A 356 -4.00 -14.76 -12.13
N GLN A 357 -3.67 -13.51 -12.47
CA GLN A 357 -3.00 -13.20 -13.74
C GLN A 357 -1.61 -13.85 -13.89
N LEU A 358 -0.96 -14.22 -12.78
CA LEU A 358 0.30 -14.95 -12.79
C LEU A 358 0.09 -16.46 -12.92
N THR A 359 -1.17 -16.91 -12.90
CA THR A 359 -1.55 -18.27 -13.26
C THR A 359 -1.47 -18.37 -14.76
N LEU A 360 -0.51 -19.17 -15.22
CA LEU A 360 -0.29 -19.42 -16.64
C LEU A 360 -1.55 -20.00 -17.28
N GLY A 361 -1.97 -19.42 -18.40
CA GLY A 361 -3.27 -19.65 -19.03
C GLY A 361 -3.66 -21.12 -19.18
N HIS A 362 -4.91 -21.40 -18.83
CA HIS A 362 -5.61 -22.66 -19.05
C HIS A 362 -5.66 -23.00 -20.55
N SER A 363 -4.69 -23.75 -21.05
CA SER A 363 -4.86 -24.79 -22.09
C SER A 363 -3.48 -25.26 -22.58
N ASN A 364 -3.09 -26.47 -22.20
CA ASN A 364 -2.03 -27.26 -22.83
C ASN A 364 -0.60 -26.68 -22.85
N SER A 365 -0.31 -25.57 -22.17
CA SER A 365 1.06 -25.07 -22.09
C SER A 365 1.90 -26.06 -21.27
N PRO A 366 2.99 -26.65 -21.82
CA PRO A 366 3.88 -27.59 -21.12
C PRO A 366 4.64 -26.95 -19.94
N PHE A 367 4.24 -25.78 -19.47
CA PHE A 367 5.00 -24.95 -18.56
C PHE A 367 4.97 -25.39 -17.10
N TYR A 368 3.97 -26.17 -16.67
CA TYR A 368 4.02 -26.83 -15.36
C TYR A 368 5.21 -27.78 -15.24
N SER A 369 5.75 -28.28 -16.36
CA SER A 369 6.98 -29.07 -16.38
C SER A 369 8.27 -28.24 -16.26
N VAL A 370 8.19 -26.90 -16.37
CA VAL A 370 9.38 -26.01 -16.38
C VAL A 370 9.55 -25.27 -15.05
N MET A 371 8.52 -25.24 -14.19
CA MET A 371 8.72 -24.91 -12.77
C MET A 371 9.25 -26.19 -12.08
N ASP A 372 10.45 -26.63 -12.47
CA ASP A 372 11.17 -27.74 -11.84
C ASP A 372 11.50 -27.46 -10.36
N ASP A 373 11.42 -26.19 -9.95
CA ASP A 373 11.56 -25.71 -8.58
C ASP A 373 10.21 -25.39 -7.93
N GLU A 374 10.14 -25.72 -6.64
CA GLU A 374 9.00 -25.63 -5.72
C GLU A 374 8.22 -24.31 -5.85
N PHE A 375 7.15 -24.32 -6.66
CA PHE A 375 6.18 -23.22 -6.75
C PHE A 375 5.68 -22.84 -5.36
N ARG A 376 5.73 -21.54 -5.05
CA ARG A 376 5.30 -20.99 -3.77
C ARG A 376 4.41 -19.79 -3.98
N PHE A 377 3.34 -19.72 -3.20
CA PHE A 377 2.63 -18.46 -3.05
C PHE A 377 3.51 -17.47 -2.29
N PHE A 378 3.38 -16.19 -2.61
CA PHE A 378 4.16 -15.18 -1.93
C PHE A 378 3.75 -15.12 -0.45
N LYS A 379 4.73 -15.14 0.45
CA LYS A 379 4.50 -14.97 1.88
C LYS A 379 4.71 -13.50 2.25
N PHE A 380 3.78 -12.91 2.97
CA PHE A 380 3.97 -11.59 3.56
C PHE A 380 4.34 -11.76 5.04
N ASP A 381 5.59 -11.47 5.38
CA ASP A 381 6.08 -11.55 6.75
C ASP A 381 5.93 -10.19 7.43
N PHE A 382 5.00 -10.11 8.39
CA PHE A 382 4.74 -8.87 9.12
C PHE A 382 5.89 -8.46 10.04
N GLU A 383 6.79 -9.39 10.38
CA GLU A 383 7.93 -9.16 11.28
C GLU A 383 9.23 -8.94 10.51
N ASP A 384 9.21 -9.01 9.18
CA ASP A 384 10.41 -8.76 8.38
C ASP A 384 10.85 -7.29 8.48
N ALA A 385 11.98 -7.10 9.15
CA ALA A 385 12.61 -5.80 9.35
C ALA A 385 13.39 -5.33 8.12
N SER A 386 13.80 -6.24 7.24
CA SER A 386 14.66 -5.94 6.09
C SER A 386 14.01 -4.96 5.12
N PHE A 387 12.69 -5.10 4.93
CA PHE A 387 11.93 -4.20 4.07
C PHE A 387 11.51 -2.91 4.76
N ALA A 388 11.18 -2.97 6.04
CA ALA A 388 10.58 -1.84 6.74
C ALA A 388 11.55 -0.66 6.79
N ASP A 389 12.77 -0.85 7.25
CA ASP A 389 13.60 0.30 7.61
C ASP A 389 14.20 1.03 6.41
N ALA A 390 14.60 0.32 5.36
CA ALA A 390 15.18 0.92 4.17
C ALA A 390 14.10 1.48 3.24
N MET A 391 13.05 0.70 2.91
CA MET A 391 12.02 1.16 1.97
C MET A 391 11.14 2.25 2.57
N LEU A 392 10.80 2.20 3.86
CA LEU A 392 9.92 3.22 4.45
C LEU A 392 10.61 4.59 4.63
N LYS A 393 11.94 4.61 4.67
CA LYS A 393 12.71 5.87 4.66
C LYS A 393 12.76 6.50 3.28
N THR A 394 12.34 5.79 2.23
CA THR A 394 12.26 6.36 0.89
C THR A 394 11.08 7.32 0.80
N THR A 395 11.36 8.61 0.60
CA THR A 395 10.32 9.64 0.50
C THR A 395 9.60 9.59 -0.84
N TYR A 396 10.24 9.08 -1.89
CA TYR A 396 9.74 9.19 -3.26
C TYR A 396 8.43 8.46 -3.58
N TYR A 397 7.95 7.54 -2.74
CA TYR A 397 6.64 6.88 -2.89
C TYR A 397 5.58 7.34 -1.90
N VAL A 398 5.87 8.37 -1.10
CA VAL A 398 4.95 8.88 -0.08
C VAL A 398 3.65 9.38 -0.70
N ASN A 399 3.72 10.03 -1.86
CA ASN A 399 2.55 10.50 -2.57
C ASN A 399 2.74 10.45 -4.08
N ARG A 400 1.63 10.58 -4.81
CA ARG A 400 1.60 10.49 -6.29
C ARG A 400 2.39 11.63 -6.95
N LYS A 401 2.48 12.81 -6.32
CA LYS A 401 3.21 13.97 -6.83
C LYS A 401 4.72 13.71 -6.78
N GLU A 402 5.25 13.34 -5.61
CA GLU A 402 6.66 12.97 -5.42
C GLU A 402 7.05 11.79 -6.33
N SER A 403 6.17 10.80 -6.49
CA SER A 403 6.44 9.68 -7.41
C SER A 403 6.51 10.12 -8.88
N ARG A 404 5.71 11.12 -9.29
CA ARG A 404 5.77 11.69 -10.65
C ARG A 404 7.02 12.51 -10.86
N GLU A 405 7.38 13.35 -9.88
CA GLU A 405 8.57 14.20 -9.94
C GLU A 405 9.82 13.33 -10.02
N THR A 406 9.96 12.35 -9.14
CA THR A 406 11.14 11.47 -9.08
C THR A 406 11.26 10.55 -10.29
N LYS A 407 10.17 10.25 -11.00
CA LYS A 407 10.20 9.49 -12.26
C LYS A 407 11.01 10.20 -13.35
N MET A 408 11.15 11.51 -13.30
CA MET A 408 11.96 12.27 -14.27
C MET A 408 13.47 12.19 -13.99
N PHE A 409 13.86 11.81 -12.78
CA PHE A 409 15.24 11.87 -12.29
C PHE A 409 15.72 10.53 -11.72
N SER A 410 14.97 9.44 -11.89
CA SER A 410 15.35 8.14 -11.34
C SER A 410 14.79 6.95 -12.11
N THR A 411 15.35 5.77 -11.85
CA THR A 411 14.92 4.48 -12.40
C THR A 411 13.47 4.12 -12.08
N ASN A 412 12.89 4.78 -11.06
CA ASN A 412 11.59 4.51 -10.47
C ASN A 412 11.35 2.99 -10.31
N PRO A 413 12.06 2.33 -9.39
CA PRO A 413 12.09 0.88 -9.27
C PRO A 413 10.72 0.34 -8.85
N ILE A 414 10.02 -0.28 -9.80
CA ILE A 414 8.68 -0.87 -9.63
C ILE A 414 8.61 -1.92 -8.52
N TYR A 415 9.72 -2.62 -8.24
CA TYR A 415 9.84 -3.55 -7.11
C TYR A 415 9.68 -2.84 -5.77
N ILE A 416 10.42 -1.74 -5.58
CA ILE A 416 10.38 -0.96 -4.34
C ILE A 416 8.98 -0.37 -4.17
N ARG A 417 8.36 0.14 -5.24
CA ARG A 417 7.00 0.67 -5.19
C ARG A 417 5.98 -0.38 -4.73
N PHE A 418 6.00 -1.57 -5.33
CA PHE A 418 5.08 -2.65 -4.99
C PHE A 418 5.19 -3.05 -3.51
N HIS A 419 6.41 -3.32 -3.04
CA HIS A 419 6.65 -3.73 -1.65
C HIS A 419 6.39 -2.60 -0.66
N TYR A 420 6.73 -1.35 -1.00
CA TYR A 420 6.36 -0.18 -0.21
C TYR A 420 4.84 -0.11 0.00
N THR A 421 4.05 -0.25 -1.07
CA THR A 421 2.59 -0.25 -0.99
C THR A 421 2.07 -1.40 -0.11
N MET A 422 2.58 -2.63 -0.32
CA MET A 422 2.22 -3.79 0.52
C MET A 422 2.47 -3.51 2.01
N ILE A 423 3.64 -3.01 2.38
CA ILE A 423 4.00 -2.71 3.77
C ILE A 423 3.14 -1.57 4.32
N ARG A 424 2.97 -0.50 3.55
CA ARG A 424 2.19 0.67 3.94
C ARG A 424 0.76 0.30 4.26
N HIS A 425 0.13 -0.51 3.41
CA HIS A 425 -1.27 -0.90 3.54
C HIS A 425 -1.51 -2.01 4.57
N LEU A 426 -0.61 -2.99 4.69
CA LEU A 426 -0.86 -4.16 5.55
C LEU A 426 -0.27 -4.00 6.96
N LYS A 427 0.84 -3.27 7.11
CA LYS A 427 1.56 -3.17 8.39
C LYS A 427 1.32 -1.85 9.11
N GLN A 428 1.26 -0.73 8.39
CA GLN A 428 1.43 0.61 8.97
C GLN A 428 0.17 1.45 9.09
N GLN A 429 -0.98 0.98 8.61
CA GLN A 429 -2.19 1.79 8.65
C GLN A 429 -2.59 2.11 10.10
N THR A 430 -2.81 3.41 10.35
CA THR A 430 -3.35 3.89 11.62
C THR A 430 -4.84 3.59 11.71
N PHE A 431 -5.39 3.66 12.92
CA PHE A 431 -6.85 3.54 13.15
C PHE A 431 -7.65 4.49 12.25
N LEU A 432 -7.24 5.76 12.18
CA LEU A 432 -7.88 6.78 11.35
C LEU A 432 -7.82 6.45 9.86
N GLU A 433 -6.67 5.96 9.37
CA GLU A 433 -6.51 5.57 7.97
C GLU A 433 -7.39 4.38 7.60
N MET A 434 -7.42 3.34 8.46
CA MET A 434 -8.26 2.18 8.25
C MET A 434 -9.74 2.57 8.21
N ILE A 435 -10.20 3.42 9.12
CA ILE A 435 -11.63 3.74 9.20
C ILE A 435 -12.07 4.77 8.14
N LEU A 436 -11.28 5.82 7.89
CA LEU A 436 -11.65 6.90 6.97
C LEU A 436 -11.27 6.58 5.52
N GLY A 437 -10.18 5.85 5.29
CA GLY A 437 -9.68 5.49 3.97
C GLY A 437 -10.29 4.22 3.39
N SER A 438 -11.05 3.45 4.17
CA SER A 438 -11.62 2.20 3.66
C SER A 438 -12.74 2.42 2.63
N LYS A 439 -13.09 1.37 1.90
CA LYS A 439 -14.24 1.29 0.99
C LYS A 439 -15.25 0.32 1.59
N ALA A 440 -16.46 0.79 1.85
CA ALA A 440 -17.52 0.03 2.49
C ALA A 440 -18.85 0.26 1.76
N SER A 441 -19.65 -0.80 1.61
CA SER A 441 -21.01 -0.69 1.06
C SER A 441 -21.95 0.03 2.03
N LYS A 442 -21.74 -0.18 3.34
CA LYS A 442 -22.40 0.60 4.40
C LYS A 442 -21.36 1.29 5.26
N ASN A 443 -21.64 2.52 5.64
CA ASN A 443 -20.70 3.32 6.41
C ASN A 443 -20.49 2.81 7.85
N GLU A 444 -21.52 2.21 8.46
CA GLU A 444 -21.42 1.53 9.76
C GLU A 444 -20.46 0.33 9.78
N ASP A 445 -20.30 -0.38 8.65
CA ASP A 445 -19.42 -1.57 8.55
C ASP A 445 -17.96 -1.24 8.88
N ARG A 446 -17.56 0.03 8.67
CA ARG A 446 -16.22 0.54 9.04
C ARG A 446 -15.96 0.40 10.53
N PHE A 447 -16.96 0.69 11.36
CA PHE A 447 -16.82 0.55 12.80
C PHE A 447 -16.80 -0.91 13.23
N TYR A 448 -17.64 -1.76 12.63
CA TYR A 448 -17.65 -3.19 12.95
C TYR A 448 -16.32 -3.89 12.62
N SER A 449 -15.66 -3.47 11.54
CA SER A 449 -14.37 -4.05 11.13
C SER A 449 -13.17 -3.45 11.88
N VAL A 450 -13.15 -2.13 12.07
CA VAL A 450 -11.95 -1.41 12.53
C VAL A 450 -11.91 -1.19 14.05
N LEU A 451 -13.04 -0.96 14.72
CA LEU A 451 -13.04 -0.77 16.19
C LEU A 451 -12.44 -1.94 16.97
N PRO A 452 -12.69 -3.23 16.62
CA PRO A 452 -12.09 -4.36 17.33
C PRO A 452 -10.56 -4.39 17.28
N LEU A 453 -9.95 -3.59 16.39
CA LEU A 453 -8.51 -3.52 16.17
C LEU A 453 -7.86 -2.32 16.89
N SER A 454 -8.63 -1.50 17.59
CA SER A 454 -8.17 -0.27 18.24
C SER A 454 -8.50 -0.23 19.73
N GLU A 455 -8.05 0.83 20.41
CA GLU A 455 -8.40 1.10 21.82
C GLU A 455 -9.90 1.39 22.04
N TYR A 456 -10.65 1.62 20.96
CA TYR A 456 -12.08 1.92 20.97
C TYR A 456 -12.97 0.67 20.83
N ALA A 457 -12.41 -0.53 20.97
CA ALA A 457 -13.14 -1.80 20.81
C ALA A 457 -14.39 -1.91 21.72
N ASN A 458 -14.38 -1.28 22.89
CA ASN A 458 -15.51 -1.24 23.82
C ASN A 458 -16.74 -0.49 23.26
N LYS A 459 -16.58 0.32 22.21
CA LYS A 459 -17.66 1.06 21.57
C LYS A 459 -18.44 0.24 20.54
N LEU A 460 -17.98 -0.96 20.21
CA LEU A 460 -18.59 -1.83 19.19
C LEU A 460 -20.07 -2.12 19.44
N THR A 461 -20.48 -2.27 20.70
CA THR A 461 -21.88 -2.59 21.05
C THR A 461 -22.84 -1.43 20.85
N GLU A 462 -22.33 -0.20 20.73
CA GLU A 462 -23.13 1.01 20.54
C GLU A 462 -23.34 1.33 19.05
N VAL A 463 -22.60 0.69 18.13
CA VAL A 463 -22.54 1.05 16.70
C VAL A 463 -23.91 0.99 16.02
N SER A 464 -24.74 0.00 16.36
CA SER A 464 -26.09 -0.15 15.78
C SER A 464 -27.00 1.04 16.07
N ASP A 465 -26.71 1.80 17.11
CA ASP A 465 -27.57 2.89 17.60
C ASP A 465 -27.11 4.26 17.08
N TRP A 466 -26.02 4.31 16.30
CA TRP A 466 -25.42 5.56 15.82
C TRP A 466 -26.01 6.09 14.51
N ASP A 467 -26.81 5.28 13.80
CA ASP A 467 -27.46 5.64 12.52
C ASP A 467 -26.49 6.23 11.47
N ILE A 468 -25.38 5.54 11.22
CA ILE A 468 -24.30 6.04 10.37
C ILE A 468 -24.52 5.65 8.91
N TYR A 469 -24.96 6.62 8.11
CA TYR A 469 -25.18 6.41 6.68
C TYR A 469 -24.24 7.19 5.74
N ASN A 470 -23.42 8.12 6.23
CA ASN A 470 -22.47 8.89 5.40
C ASN A 470 -21.12 9.16 6.10
N MET A 471 -20.12 9.64 5.34
CA MET A 471 -18.77 9.95 5.84
C MET A 471 -18.72 11.11 6.84
N VAL A 472 -19.64 12.07 6.76
CA VAL A 472 -19.74 13.20 7.71
C VAL A 472 -20.08 12.66 9.10
N LEU A 473 -21.08 11.79 9.19
CA LEU A 473 -21.48 11.14 10.44
C LEU A 473 -20.39 10.24 11.01
N ILE A 474 -19.62 9.54 10.16
CA ILE A 474 -18.44 8.79 10.60
C ILE A 474 -17.46 9.71 11.35
N LYS A 475 -17.11 10.85 10.74
CA LYS A 475 -16.13 11.79 11.32
C LYS A 475 -16.64 12.46 12.59
N LEU A 476 -17.91 12.87 12.63
CA LEU A 476 -18.53 13.41 13.84
C LEU A 476 -18.51 12.36 14.96
N LYS A 477 -18.90 11.13 14.65
CA LYS A 477 -18.92 10.07 15.66
C LYS A 477 -17.52 9.69 16.13
N LEU A 478 -16.54 9.65 15.23
CA LEU A 478 -15.14 9.51 15.59
C LEU A 478 -14.70 10.63 16.53
N TYR A 479 -15.01 11.87 16.21
CA TYR A 479 -14.70 13.00 17.08
C TYR A 479 -15.34 12.87 18.47
N ASP A 480 -16.52 12.25 18.60
CA ASP A 480 -17.14 12.02 19.90
C ASP A 480 -16.39 10.98 20.75
N ILE A 481 -15.97 9.86 20.13
CA ILE A 481 -15.43 8.69 20.86
C ILE A 481 -13.91 8.69 21.00
N MET A 482 -13.19 9.47 20.18
CA MET A 482 -11.74 9.44 20.11
C MET A 482 -11.03 10.14 21.28
N THR A 483 -9.79 9.74 21.53
CA THR A 483 -8.87 10.45 22.42
C THR A 483 -8.54 11.83 21.86
N VAL A 484 -8.07 12.76 22.70
CA VAL A 484 -7.70 14.11 22.24
C VAL A 484 -6.60 14.08 21.18
N LYS A 485 -5.61 13.19 21.32
CA LYS A 485 -4.52 13.01 20.35
C LYS A 485 -5.08 12.68 18.95
N ASP A 486 -6.05 11.80 18.91
CA ASP A 486 -6.68 11.33 17.68
C ASP A 486 -7.60 12.40 17.07
N LYS A 487 -8.34 13.16 17.89
CA LYS A 487 -9.11 14.33 17.45
C LYS A 487 -8.22 15.39 16.81
N LEU A 488 -7.09 15.71 17.44
CA LEU A 488 -6.10 16.64 16.87
C LEU A 488 -5.55 16.10 15.54
N THR A 489 -5.19 14.82 15.49
CA THR A 489 -4.71 14.19 14.26
C THR A 489 -5.72 14.32 13.12
N LEU A 490 -7.01 14.08 13.38
CA LEU A 490 -8.09 14.26 12.42
C LEU A 490 -8.25 15.73 11.99
N LEU A 491 -8.18 16.67 12.93
CA LEU A 491 -8.28 18.10 12.64
C LEU A 491 -7.17 18.57 11.70
N PHE A 492 -5.92 18.25 12.02
CA PHE A 492 -4.77 18.63 11.20
C PHE A 492 -4.75 17.94 9.84
N TRP A 493 -5.19 16.67 9.77
CA TRP A 493 -5.37 15.99 8.49
C TRP A 493 -6.37 16.78 7.61
N SER A 494 -7.45 17.27 8.21
CA SER A 494 -8.47 18.06 7.52
C SER A 494 -8.04 19.46 7.10
N ALA A 495 -6.87 19.92 7.58
CA ALA A 495 -6.26 21.22 7.28
C ALA A 495 -5.06 21.09 6.32
N HIS A 496 -4.83 19.90 5.75
CA HIS A 496 -3.78 19.70 4.77
C HIS A 496 -4.14 20.39 3.45
N GLU A 497 -3.16 20.97 2.76
CA GLU A 497 -3.37 21.75 1.52
C GLU A 497 -4.23 21.02 0.48
N ASP A 498 -3.94 19.73 0.24
CA ASP A 498 -4.70 18.86 -0.67
C ASP A 498 -6.20 18.70 -0.32
N THR A 499 -6.60 19.02 0.91
CA THR A 499 -7.96 18.81 1.41
C THR A 499 -8.83 20.06 1.33
N ILE A 500 -8.21 21.22 1.10
CA ILE A 500 -8.88 22.53 0.99
C ILE A 500 -9.29 22.73 -0.48
N GLY A 501 -10.38 22.09 -0.88
CA GLY A 501 -11.01 22.35 -2.17
C GLY A 501 -11.93 23.57 -2.10
N ASN A 502 -11.66 24.60 -2.90
CA ASN A 502 -12.54 25.72 -3.26
C ASN A 502 -13.27 26.43 -2.10
N ASP A 503 -12.72 27.57 -1.64
CA ASP A 503 -13.39 28.69 -0.94
C ASP A 503 -14.26 28.44 0.30
N ILE A 504 -14.42 27.19 0.76
CA ILE A 504 -15.16 26.85 1.97
C ILE A 504 -14.15 26.59 3.08
N LEU A 505 -14.29 27.28 4.20
CA LEU A 505 -13.48 27.04 5.40
C LEU A 505 -13.55 25.53 5.75
N PRO A 506 -12.43 24.79 5.69
CA PRO A 506 -12.44 23.35 5.88
C PRO A 506 -12.92 23.02 7.29
N THR A 507 -14.09 22.40 7.40
CA THR A 507 -14.48 21.73 8.65
C THR A 507 -13.95 20.31 8.58
N PHE A 508 -13.46 19.76 9.71
CA PHE A 508 -12.97 18.38 9.73
C PHE A 508 -14.04 17.38 9.23
N ALA A 509 -15.30 17.68 9.44
CA ALA A 509 -16.44 16.88 9.03
C ALA A 509 -16.61 16.83 7.50
N THR A 510 -16.39 17.94 6.80
CA THR A 510 -16.65 18.08 5.36
C THR A 510 -15.42 17.93 4.46
N SER A 511 -14.19 18.09 4.97
CA SER A 511 -12.97 18.00 4.14
C SER A 511 -12.81 16.63 3.48
N THR A 512 -12.45 16.58 2.20
CA THR A 512 -12.04 15.30 1.60
C THR A 512 -10.62 15.00 2.03
N LEU A 513 -10.44 14.00 2.89
CA LEU A 513 -9.14 13.68 3.47
C LEU A 513 -8.26 12.97 2.45
N SER A 514 -7.09 13.55 2.16
CA SER A 514 -6.12 12.94 1.25
C SER A 514 -5.49 11.72 1.92
N LEU A 515 -5.51 10.56 1.24
CA LEU A 515 -4.81 9.34 1.70
C LEU A 515 -3.29 9.51 1.74
N ALA A 516 -2.75 10.53 1.06
CA ALA A 516 -1.33 10.85 1.06
C ALA A 516 -0.86 11.51 2.37
N PHE A 517 -1.78 11.89 3.25
CA PHE A 517 -1.42 12.44 4.54
C PHE A 517 -0.62 11.43 5.35
N GLN A 518 0.47 11.90 5.96
CA GLN A 518 1.29 11.10 6.86
C GLN A 518 1.10 11.57 8.30
N PRO A 519 0.19 10.96 9.07
CA PRO A 519 -0.02 11.30 10.48
C PRO A 519 1.28 11.25 11.29
N GLY A 520 2.23 10.39 10.91
CA GLY A 520 3.52 10.28 11.58
C GLY A 520 4.33 11.59 11.59
N ARG A 521 4.32 12.38 10.51
CA ARG A 521 4.99 13.70 10.49
C ARG A 521 4.30 14.66 11.46
N LEU A 522 2.97 14.70 11.43
CA LEU A 522 2.21 15.54 12.35
C LEU A 522 2.38 15.10 13.80
N ILE A 523 2.31 13.80 14.11
CA ILE A 523 2.50 13.29 15.47
C ILE A 523 3.90 13.63 15.96
N ARG A 524 4.93 13.61 15.09
CA ARG A 524 6.26 14.12 15.44
C ARG A 524 6.22 15.62 15.73
N LEU A 525 5.55 16.43 14.89
CA LEU A 525 5.35 17.87 15.16
C LEU A 525 4.59 18.11 16.48
N LEU A 526 3.54 17.34 16.76
CA LEU A 526 2.75 17.39 17.99
C LEU A 526 3.51 16.92 19.22
N SER A 527 4.34 15.88 19.08
CA SER A 527 5.24 15.43 20.13
C SER A 527 6.31 16.50 20.40
N ASN A 528 6.75 17.21 19.37
CA ASN A 528 7.59 18.39 19.52
C ASN A 528 6.78 19.56 20.15
N TYR A 529 5.47 19.67 19.95
CA TYR A 529 4.63 20.67 20.63
C TYR A 529 4.41 20.37 22.11
N ALA A 530 4.64 19.14 22.60
CA ALA A 530 4.67 18.89 24.04
C ALA A 530 5.77 19.73 24.74
N TYR A 531 6.81 20.14 24.02
CA TYR A 531 7.81 21.11 24.50
C TYR A 531 7.23 22.51 24.72
N ASN A 532 6.08 22.84 24.12
CA ASN A 532 5.39 24.11 24.34
C ASN A 532 4.49 24.11 25.58
N ILE A 533 4.18 22.96 26.19
CA ILE A 533 3.35 22.92 27.40
C ILE A 533 4.01 23.72 28.55
N PRO A 534 5.32 23.57 28.85
CA PRO A 534 6.01 24.46 29.77
C PRO A 534 5.91 25.95 29.38
N LEU A 535 5.94 26.26 28.08
CA LEU A 535 5.84 27.65 27.59
C LEU A 535 4.44 28.23 27.80
N CYS A 536 3.38 27.50 27.41
CA CYS A 536 1.99 27.88 27.67
C CYS A 536 1.73 28.06 29.18
N LYS A 537 2.29 27.19 30.02
CA LYS A 537 2.22 27.35 31.49
C LYS A 537 2.94 28.60 31.98
N ARG A 538 4.11 28.95 31.41
CA ARG A 538 4.83 30.20 31.72
C ARG A 538 4.04 31.44 31.32
N LEU A 539 3.23 31.36 30.27
CA LEU A 539 2.34 32.41 29.80
C LEU A 539 1.01 32.46 30.58
N GLY A 540 0.93 31.73 31.69
CA GLY A 540 -0.22 31.75 32.59
C GLY A 540 -1.40 30.90 32.14
N ILE A 541 -1.24 30.05 31.11
CA ILE A 541 -2.20 28.98 30.80
C ILE A 541 -1.88 27.81 31.73
N HIS A 542 -2.16 27.96 33.03
CA HIS A 542 -1.68 27.06 34.07
C HIS A 542 -2.20 25.63 33.93
N HIS A 543 -3.39 25.50 33.33
CA HIS A 543 -4.02 24.23 33.02
C HIS A 543 -3.60 23.66 31.67
N ALA A 544 -2.60 24.25 30.99
CA ALA A 544 -2.13 23.78 29.69
C ALA A 544 -1.66 22.32 29.79
N SER A 545 -2.28 21.52 28.94
CA SER A 545 -2.01 20.12 28.71
C SER A 545 -2.36 19.84 27.25
N ILE A 546 -1.97 18.67 26.76
CA ILE A 546 -2.41 18.21 25.43
C ILE A 546 -3.95 18.20 25.33
N GLN A 547 -4.66 18.10 26.45
CA GLN A 547 -6.13 17.99 26.51
C GLN A 547 -6.85 19.34 26.57
N THR A 548 -6.14 20.44 26.85
CA THR A 548 -6.74 21.74 27.18
C THR A 548 -6.25 22.87 26.28
N LEU A 549 -5.28 22.60 25.40
CA LEU A 549 -4.78 23.58 24.45
C LEU A 549 -5.62 23.59 23.17
N ASP A 550 -5.94 24.80 22.72
CA ASP A 550 -6.56 25.09 21.44
C ASP A 550 -5.49 25.38 20.40
N VAL A 551 -5.73 24.98 19.15
CA VAL A 551 -4.83 25.26 18.02
C VAL A 551 -5.60 25.99 16.93
N VAL A 552 -5.06 27.11 16.48
CA VAL A 552 -5.60 27.92 15.38
C VAL A 552 -4.55 27.98 14.27
N SER A 553 -4.95 27.74 13.02
CA SER A 553 -4.06 27.87 11.85
C SER A 553 -4.62 28.93 10.93
N ILE A 554 -3.83 29.98 10.67
CA ILE A 554 -4.21 31.14 9.87
C ILE A 554 -3.35 31.15 8.60
N PRO A 555 -3.91 30.99 7.39
CA PRO A 555 -3.14 31.13 6.16
C PRO A 555 -2.68 32.60 6.00
N ALA A 556 -1.42 32.81 5.60
CA ALA A 556 -0.83 34.15 5.47
C ALA A 556 -1.35 34.91 4.24
N PHE A 557 -1.86 34.18 3.23
CA PHE A 557 -2.37 34.76 1.99
C PHE A 557 -3.82 34.33 1.74
N PRO A 558 -4.70 35.25 1.32
CA PRO A 558 -5.98 34.91 0.73
C PRO A 558 -5.76 34.13 -0.57
N HIS A 559 -6.54 33.07 -0.82
CA HIS A 559 -6.41 32.20 -1.99
C HIS A 559 -6.58 32.90 -3.36
N ASN A 560 -7.05 34.15 -3.39
CA ASN A 560 -7.42 34.86 -4.62
C ASN A 560 -6.31 35.77 -5.18
N LEU A 561 -5.16 35.85 -4.54
CA LEU A 561 -4.02 36.56 -5.11
C LEU A 561 -3.28 35.59 -6.03
N GLU A 562 -3.09 35.98 -7.29
CA GLU A 562 -2.12 35.37 -8.20
C GLU A 562 -0.74 35.50 -7.54
N VAL A 563 -0.36 34.47 -6.78
CA VAL A 563 0.95 34.40 -6.17
C VAL A 563 1.96 34.22 -7.30
N PRO A 564 3.07 34.98 -7.33
CA PRO A 564 4.13 34.79 -8.31
C PRO A 564 4.54 33.31 -8.35
N SER A 565 4.73 32.77 -9.55
CA SER A 565 4.96 31.34 -9.82
C SER A 565 6.27 30.75 -9.27
N ASP A 566 6.90 31.40 -8.30
CA ASP A 566 8.01 30.82 -7.56
C ASP A 566 7.44 29.79 -6.57
N ASN A 567 7.73 28.53 -6.87
CA ASN A 567 7.12 27.29 -6.34
C ASN A 567 7.12 27.10 -4.81
N ASP A 568 7.59 28.05 -4.01
CA ASP A 568 7.77 27.90 -2.56
C ASP A 568 6.81 28.75 -1.69
N CYS A 569 5.90 29.54 -2.29
CA CYS A 569 5.08 30.49 -1.54
C CYS A 569 3.80 29.90 -0.89
N HIS A 570 3.49 28.62 -1.09
CA HIS A 570 2.20 28.04 -0.67
C HIS A 570 2.13 27.57 0.79
N ASP A 571 3.24 27.59 1.54
CA ASP A 571 3.31 27.03 2.91
C ASP A 571 3.23 28.06 4.05
N TYR A 572 2.94 29.33 3.74
CA TYR A 572 2.88 30.37 4.77
C TYR A 572 1.56 30.31 5.55
N LYS A 573 1.55 29.57 6.66
CA LYS A 573 0.49 29.62 7.67
C LYS A 573 1.07 29.94 9.05
N ILE A 574 0.38 30.80 9.80
CA ILE A 574 0.65 31.07 11.21
C ILE A 574 -0.14 30.04 12.01
N THR A 575 0.55 29.16 12.72
CA THR A 575 -0.10 28.31 13.74
C THR A 575 0.00 29.01 15.09
N LEU A 576 -1.13 29.14 15.77
CA LEU A 576 -1.25 29.61 17.14
C LEU A 576 -1.63 28.43 18.02
N ILE A 577 -0.95 28.28 19.15
CA ILE A 577 -1.25 27.27 20.18
C ILE A 577 -1.56 28.02 21.46
N GLY A 578 -2.72 27.78 22.06
CA GLY A 578 -3.25 28.66 23.08
C GLY A 578 -4.44 28.10 23.85
N SER A 579 -5.24 29.01 24.39
CA SER A 579 -6.54 28.70 24.99
C SER A 579 -7.52 29.78 24.55
N PHE A 580 -8.63 29.38 23.92
CA PHE A 580 -9.75 30.25 23.63
C PHE A 580 -10.37 30.78 24.92
N ALA A 581 -10.47 29.93 25.95
CA ALA A 581 -11.07 30.31 27.24
C ALA A 581 -10.27 31.41 27.95
N GLU A 582 -8.94 31.37 27.84
CA GLU A 582 -8.07 32.42 28.38
C GLU A 582 -7.73 33.52 27.38
N ASN A 583 -8.08 33.36 26.10
CA ASN A 583 -7.66 34.19 24.98
C ASN A 583 -6.14 34.47 24.96
N LYS A 584 -5.33 33.41 25.11
CA LYS A 584 -3.87 33.49 25.08
C LYS A 584 -3.32 32.58 24.01
N TRP A 585 -2.40 33.08 23.20
CA TRP A 585 -1.89 32.39 22.02
C TRP A 585 -0.37 32.47 21.95
N VAL A 586 0.25 31.41 21.44
CA VAL A 586 1.68 31.30 21.24
C VAL A 586 1.93 30.86 19.81
N ILE A 587 2.82 31.55 19.10
CA ILE A 587 3.36 31.04 17.84
C ILE A 587 4.50 30.06 18.20
N PRO A 588 4.42 28.77 17.84
CA PRO A 588 5.50 27.84 18.10
C PRO A 588 6.75 28.27 17.33
N CYS A 589 7.90 28.28 18.02
CA CYS A 589 9.19 28.77 17.51
C CYS A 589 9.77 27.99 16.31
N HIS A 590 9.10 26.93 15.87
CA HIS A 590 9.53 26.15 14.70
C HIS A 590 8.99 26.67 13.37
N HIS A 591 8.28 27.80 13.35
CA HIS A 591 7.95 28.55 12.14
C HIS A 591 9.13 29.41 11.65
N HIS A 592 10.36 28.91 11.72
CA HIS A 592 11.40 29.46 10.86
C HIS A 592 11.05 29.02 9.45
N PHE A 593 10.49 29.96 8.69
CA PHE A 593 10.61 30.07 7.24
C PHE A 593 11.85 29.29 6.80
N ASP A 594 11.69 28.32 5.90
CA ASP A 594 12.82 27.81 5.11
C ASP A 594 13.38 29.01 4.33
N GLN A 595 14.20 29.82 4.99
CA GLN A 595 14.93 30.88 4.33
C GLN A 595 15.86 30.20 3.34
N PRO A 596 15.90 30.64 2.08
CA PRO A 596 16.89 30.15 1.14
C PRO A 596 18.26 30.26 1.80
N ARG A 597 19.02 29.17 1.82
CA ARG A 597 20.38 29.09 2.39
C ARG A 597 21.34 29.96 1.58
N TYR A 598 21.23 31.27 1.73
CA TYR A 598 22.17 32.26 1.26
C TYR A 598 22.35 33.27 2.38
N TYR A 599 23.18 32.97 3.37
CA TYR A 599 24.09 33.93 3.99
C TYR A 599 24.97 33.18 5.01
N ASN A 600 26.23 32.99 4.65
CA ASN A 600 27.28 32.60 5.57
C ASN A 600 27.60 33.79 6.48
N GLY A 601 27.40 33.61 7.79
CA GLY A 601 27.83 34.58 8.79
C GLY A 601 27.72 34.01 10.20
N ASN A 602 28.86 33.59 10.75
CA ASN A 602 29.01 33.16 12.14
C ASN A 602 28.40 34.19 13.11
N ARG A 603 27.31 33.83 13.81
CA ARG A 603 26.94 34.41 15.10
C ARG A 603 26.50 33.31 16.06
N GLY A 604 26.86 33.51 17.33
CA GLY A 604 26.82 32.52 18.39
C GLY A 604 25.41 32.04 18.77
N LEU A 605 25.41 30.89 19.43
CA LEU A 605 24.26 30.20 20.00
C LEU A 605 23.63 31.00 21.14
N GLU A 606 22.84 32.02 20.82
CA GLU A 606 21.75 32.48 21.69
C GLU A 606 20.44 31.97 21.08
N GLY A 607 19.64 31.28 21.88
CA GLY A 607 18.35 30.74 21.44
C GLY A 607 17.46 31.87 20.89
N PRO A 608 16.68 31.61 19.82
CA PRO A 608 15.94 32.66 19.14
C PRO A 608 14.93 33.33 20.07
N PRO A 609 14.75 34.66 20.00
CA PRO A 609 13.69 35.36 20.74
C PRO A 609 12.32 34.92 20.22
N PHE A 610 11.40 34.64 21.14
CA PHE A 610 10.01 34.32 20.86
C PHE A 610 9.22 35.62 20.66
N PHE A 611 8.23 35.62 19.77
CA PHE A 611 7.35 36.76 19.57
C PHE A 611 6.02 36.53 20.29
N ASP A 612 5.66 37.48 21.15
CA ASP A 612 4.35 37.55 21.78
C ASP A 612 3.36 38.23 20.84
N ILE A 613 2.13 37.71 20.78
CA ILE A 613 0.99 38.42 20.19
C ILE A 613 -0.03 38.60 21.34
N TYR A 614 -0.29 39.85 21.71
CA TYR A 614 -1.27 40.22 22.73
C TYR A 614 -2.70 40.25 22.17
#